data_AF-A0AAJ1QDR0-F1
#
_entry.id   AF-A0AAJ1QDR0-F1
#
_cell.length_a   1.000
_cell.length_b   1.000
_cell.length_c   1.000
_cell.angle_alpha   90.00
_cell.angle_beta   90.00
_cell.angle_gamma   90.00
#
_symmetry.space_group_name_H-M   'P 1'
#
loop_
_entity.id
_entity.type
_entity.pdbx_description
1 polymer ?
#
loop_
_entity_poly.entity_id
_entity_poly.type
_entity_poly.pdbx_seq_one_letter_code
_entity_poly.pdbx_strand_id
1 'polypeptide(L)'
;MSLYDYYNFPIQLVNGFLDDSKKVLIDISHYCIYRVFSDNFEKYSGSFAGYQKACDDFGVEFKNVATAYQNGKTLYDATIDKSPMVGMSSELYWDYMNNEKTDFEKVCLLGDLAFKSILGAKSYIKLDNKYWFSRMDGSVKSISKEELSPKLQRYLNEYQTKKIKNQLIANWGLASYSRYNRGFYVSYRMSLDDLAYHAEKIRKSTQDKKIKNDVKSAHEKAMERLEKESKIN
;
A
#
# COMPACT_ATOMS: atom_id res chain seq x y z
N MET A 1 21.94 -1.65 -19.45
CA MET A 1 20.57 -2.16 -19.22
C MET A 1 20.49 -2.54 -17.76
N SER A 2 19.46 -2.10 -17.03
CA SER A 2 19.34 -2.40 -15.59
C SER A 2 19.27 -3.91 -15.36
N LEU A 3 19.98 -4.40 -14.35
CA LEU A 3 19.88 -5.75 -13.81
C LEU A 3 18.72 -5.91 -12.80
N TYR A 4 18.06 -4.79 -12.45
CA TYR A 4 16.92 -4.76 -11.53
C TYR A 4 15.66 -4.28 -12.25
N ASP A 5 14.63 -5.12 -12.23
CA ASP A 5 13.31 -4.82 -12.81
C ASP A 5 12.40 -4.00 -11.87
N TYR A 6 12.75 -3.92 -10.58
CA TYR A 6 11.95 -3.27 -9.56
C TYR A 6 12.77 -2.48 -8.55
N TYR A 7 12.24 -1.31 -8.18
CA TYR A 7 12.63 -0.52 -7.02
C TYR A 7 11.77 -0.95 -5.83
N ASN A 8 12.38 -1.60 -4.83
CA ASN A 8 11.71 -2.12 -3.65
C ASN A 8 12.03 -1.28 -2.40
N PHE A 9 11.04 -0.54 -1.90
CA PHE A 9 11.23 0.48 -0.87
C PHE A 9 10.10 0.49 0.17
N PRO A 10 10.32 1.06 1.37
CA PRO A 10 9.28 1.21 2.38
C PRO A 10 8.28 2.28 1.94
N ILE A 11 6.98 2.03 2.13
CA ILE A 11 5.91 2.91 1.65
C ILE A 11 6.06 4.35 2.16
N GLN A 12 6.71 4.56 3.31
CA GLN A 12 6.96 5.88 3.89
C GLN A 12 7.74 6.83 2.97
N LEU A 13 8.57 6.31 2.05
CA LEU A 13 9.31 7.17 1.12
C LEU A 13 8.41 7.92 0.15
N VAL A 14 7.15 7.52 -0.04
CA VAL A 14 6.21 8.26 -0.90
C VAL A 14 5.68 9.54 -0.25
N ASN A 15 6.00 9.80 1.01
CA ASN A 15 5.56 11.00 1.70
C ASN A 15 6.08 12.27 0.97
N GLY A 16 5.20 13.25 0.77
CA GLY A 16 5.53 14.46 0.00
C GLY A 16 5.59 14.29 -1.52
N PHE A 17 5.21 13.13 -2.08
CA PHE A 17 5.27 12.89 -3.53
C PHE A 17 4.41 13.86 -4.36
N LEU A 18 3.29 14.33 -3.82
CA LEU A 18 2.45 15.34 -4.49
C LEU A 18 3.04 16.76 -4.42
N ASP A 19 4.06 16.97 -3.58
CA ASP A 19 4.77 18.24 -3.44
C ASP A 19 6.01 18.28 -4.32
N ASP A 20 6.85 17.24 -4.23
CA ASP A 20 8.03 17.10 -5.08
C ASP A 20 8.25 15.63 -5.47
N SER A 21 7.57 15.21 -6.53
CA SER A 21 7.66 13.85 -7.04
C SER A 21 9.07 13.49 -7.50
N LYS A 22 9.85 14.45 -8.01
CA LYS A 22 11.21 14.17 -8.51
C LYS A 22 12.15 13.89 -7.36
N LYS A 23 12.12 14.73 -6.31
CA LYS A 23 12.90 14.48 -5.09
C LYS A 23 12.56 13.12 -4.49
N VAL A 24 11.28 12.79 -4.37
CA VAL A 24 10.85 11.50 -3.82
C VAL A 24 11.34 10.31 -4.65
N LEU A 25 11.27 10.39 -5.99
CA LEU A 25 11.80 9.33 -6.86
C LEU A 25 13.32 9.19 -6.71
N ILE A 26 14.04 10.31 -6.63
CA ILE A 26 15.49 10.31 -6.35
C ILE A 26 15.77 9.61 -5.02
N ASP A 27 15.04 9.96 -3.95
CA ASP A 27 15.19 9.32 -2.63
C ASP A 27 14.90 7.82 -2.66
N ILE A 28 13.86 7.40 -3.38
CA ILE A 28 13.54 5.98 -3.61
C ILE A 28 14.71 5.27 -4.30
N SER A 29 15.31 5.88 -5.33
CA SER A 29 16.45 5.29 -6.04
C SER A 29 17.68 5.18 -5.15
N HIS A 30 18.00 6.23 -4.38
CA HIS A 30 19.11 6.25 -3.42
C HIS A 30 18.94 5.16 -2.36
N TYR A 31 17.74 5.03 -1.79
CA TYR A 31 17.42 3.97 -0.84
C TYR A 31 17.60 2.58 -1.46
N CYS A 32 17.02 2.33 -2.63
CA CYS A 32 17.05 1.00 -3.26
C CYS A 32 18.47 0.55 -3.58
N ILE A 33 19.28 1.44 -4.15
CA ILE A 33 20.66 1.13 -4.52
C ILE A 33 21.50 0.90 -3.26
N TYR A 34 21.35 1.74 -2.23
CA TYR A 34 22.06 1.53 -0.97
C TYR A 34 21.66 0.22 -0.28
N ARG A 35 20.36 -0.09 -0.26
CA ARG A 35 19.87 -1.35 0.27
C ARG A 35 20.48 -2.54 -0.47
N VAL A 36 20.47 -2.53 -1.80
CA VAL A 36 21.06 -3.62 -2.61
C VAL A 36 22.55 -3.76 -2.32
N PHE A 37 23.28 -2.65 -2.26
CA PHE A 37 24.69 -2.63 -1.89
C PHE A 37 24.91 -3.25 -0.49
N SER A 38 24.11 -2.82 0.50
CA SER A 38 24.21 -3.30 1.89
C SER A 38 23.83 -4.78 2.02
N ASP A 39 22.73 -5.21 1.39
CA ASP A 39 22.23 -6.59 1.44
C ASP A 39 23.18 -7.56 0.70
N ASN A 40 24.03 -7.05 -0.19
CA ASN A 40 25.01 -7.82 -0.96
C ASN A 40 26.44 -7.33 -0.73
N PHE A 41 26.77 -6.98 0.52
CA PHE A 41 28.03 -6.32 0.88
C PHE A 41 29.28 -7.04 0.34
N GLU A 42 29.31 -8.37 0.43
CA GLU A 42 30.43 -9.19 -0.09
C GLU A 42 30.55 -9.12 -1.61
N LYS A 43 29.43 -9.21 -2.34
CA LYS A 43 29.38 -9.07 -3.81
C LYS A 43 29.96 -7.73 -4.27
N TYR A 44 29.72 -6.68 -3.50
CA TYR A 44 30.17 -5.32 -3.79
C TYR A 44 31.41 -4.92 -2.98
N SER A 45 32.19 -5.87 -2.44
CA SER A 45 33.43 -5.63 -1.69
C SER A 45 33.36 -4.63 -0.54
N GLY A 46 32.16 -4.25 -0.09
CA GLY A 46 31.92 -3.28 0.97
C GLY A 46 32.49 -1.88 0.74
N SER A 47 32.89 -1.56 -0.49
CA SER A 47 33.65 -0.34 -0.80
C SER A 47 32.79 0.70 -1.53
N PHE A 48 33.26 1.94 -1.58
CA PHE A 48 32.61 2.98 -2.38
C PHE A 48 32.59 2.63 -3.88
N ALA A 49 33.64 1.99 -4.39
CA ALA A 49 33.65 1.44 -5.75
C ALA A 49 32.60 0.32 -5.94
N GLY A 50 32.35 -0.45 -4.88
CA GLY A 50 31.24 -1.39 -4.80
C GLY A 50 29.87 -0.75 -4.95
N TYR A 51 29.64 0.35 -4.24
CA TYR A 51 28.42 1.14 -4.38
C TYR A 51 28.26 1.71 -5.80
N GLN A 52 29.35 2.21 -6.40
CA GLN A 52 29.33 2.66 -7.81
C GLN A 52 28.87 1.53 -8.75
N LYS A 53 29.38 0.31 -8.56
CA LYS A 53 28.95 -0.86 -9.31
C LYS A 53 27.46 -1.18 -9.09
N ALA A 54 26.94 -0.99 -7.88
CA ALA A 54 25.51 -1.15 -7.63
C ALA A 54 24.68 -0.09 -8.38
N CYS A 55 25.15 1.15 -8.50
CA CYS A 55 24.51 2.17 -9.34
C CYS A 55 24.47 1.73 -10.81
N ASP A 56 25.59 1.20 -11.32
CA ASP A 56 25.71 0.72 -12.70
C ASP A 56 24.75 -0.46 -12.96
N ASP A 57 24.63 -1.38 -11.99
CA ASP A 57 23.69 -2.50 -12.05
C ASP A 57 22.23 -2.02 -12.13
N PHE A 58 21.87 -0.89 -11.51
CA PHE A 58 20.54 -0.27 -11.66
C PHE A 58 20.41 0.56 -12.96
N GLY A 59 21.51 0.79 -13.69
CA GLY A 59 21.53 1.65 -14.86
C GLY A 59 21.26 3.12 -14.54
N VAL A 60 21.61 3.58 -13.33
CA VAL A 60 21.40 4.97 -12.89
C VAL A 60 22.75 5.69 -12.84
N GLU A 61 22.84 6.83 -13.52
CA GLU A 61 24.00 7.71 -13.43
C GLU A 61 23.69 8.90 -12.51
N PHE A 62 24.44 9.02 -11.41
CA PHE A 62 24.33 10.15 -10.50
C PHE A 62 25.39 11.19 -10.80
N LYS A 63 24.98 12.46 -10.87
CA LYS A 63 25.91 13.61 -10.93
C LYS A 63 26.87 13.64 -9.73
N ASN A 64 26.39 13.20 -8.56
CA ASN A 64 27.20 13.10 -7.36
C ASN A 64 26.87 11.80 -6.60
N VAL A 65 27.69 10.79 -6.84
CA VAL A 65 27.52 9.44 -6.27
C VAL A 65 27.74 9.44 -4.75
N ALA A 66 28.61 10.29 -4.23
CA ALA A 66 28.84 10.41 -2.79
C ALA A 66 27.58 10.93 -2.06
N THR A 67 26.89 11.91 -2.65
CA THR A 67 25.60 12.38 -2.13
C THR A 67 24.53 11.28 -2.20
N ALA A 68 24.45 10.56 -3.31
CA ALA A 68 23.51 9.43 -3.46
C ALA A 68 23.75 8.36 -2.38
N TYR A 69 25.02 7.99 -2.15
CA TYR A 69 25.42 7.05 -1.10
C TYR A 69 24.98 7.53 0.28
N GLN A 70 25.33 8.76 0.64
CA GLN A 70 25.06 9.30 1.97
C GLN A 70 23.55 9.41 2.23
N ASN A 71 22.79 9.89 1.23
CA ASN A 71 21.34 9.98 1.35
C ASN A 71 20.68 8.60 1.44
N GLY A 72 21.09 7.66 0.58
CA GLY A 72 20.60 6.28 0.60
C GLY A 72 20.86 5.61 1.95
N LYS A 73 22.07 5.78 2.50
CA LYS A 73 22.43 5.32 3.86
C LYS A 73 21.52 5.91 4.92
N THR A 74 21.35 7.23 4.93
CA THR A 74 20.50 7.91 5.90
C THR A 74 19.05 7.44 5.83
N LEU A 75 18.49 7.28 4.63
CA LEU A 75 17.14 6.75 4.44
C LEU A 75 17.02 5.29 4.90
N TYR A 76 18.03 4.47 4.59
CA TYR A 76 18.08 3.08 5.00
C TYR A 76 18.13 2.93 6.53
N ASP A 77 19.04 3.64 7.18
CA ASP A 77 19.20 3.62 8.64
C ASP A 77 17.98 4.18 9.38
N ALA A 78 17.27 5.15 8.78
CA ALA A 78 16.05 5.73 9.34
C ALA A 78 14.80 4.87 9.12
N THR A 79 14.87 3.81 8.31
CA THR A 79 13.73 2.95 8.01
C THR A 79 13.36 2.11 9.24
N ILE A 80 12.10 2.20 9.67
CA ILE A 80 11.59 1.44 10.81
C ILE A 80 11.58 -0.05 10.47
N ASP A 81 12.00 -0.90 11.41
CA ASP A 81 11.93 -2.35 11.24
C ASP A 81 10.49 -2.80 10.90
N LYS A 82 10.38 -3.77 9.97
CA LYS A 82 9.11 -4.30 9.45
C LYS A 82 8.19 -3.25 8.81
N SER A 83 8.77 -2.18 8.26
CA SER A 83 8.04 -1.23 7.41
C SER A 83 7.34 -1.95 6.26
N PRO A 84 6.09 -1.59 5.92
CA PRO A 84 5.41 -2.14 4.74
C PRO A 84 6.20 -1.79 3.48
N MET A 85 6.70 -2.81 2.79
CA MET A 85 7.45 -2.65 1.56
C MET A 85 6.52 -2.63 0.35
N VAL A 86 6.97 -1.93 -0.70
CA VAL A 86 6.31 -1.90 -2.01
C VAL A 86 7.36 -1.98 -3.12
N GLY A 87 6.94 -2.52 -4.27
CA GLY A 87 7.74 -2.55 -5.49
C GLY A 87 7.14 -1.65 -6.58
N MET A 88 7.99 -0.83 -7.20
CA MET A 88 7.69 -0.07 -8.43
C MET A 88 8.56 -0.63 -9.55
N SER A 89 7.99 -0.93 -10.73
CA SER A 89 8.81 -1.41 -11.84
C SER A 89 9.76 -0.33 -12.34
N SER A 90 10.91 -0.72 -12.86
CA SER A 90 11.90 0.21 -13.40
C SER A 90 11.34 1.03 -14.56
N GLU A 91 10.51 0.43 -15.41
CA GLU A 91 9.80 1.14 -16.48
C GLU A 91 8.91 2.26 -15.94
N LEU A 92 8.08 1.95 -14.94
CA LEU A 92 7.16 2.92 -14.33
C LEU A 92 7.91 4.02 -13.58
N TYR A 93 9.00 3.67 -12.89
CA TYR A 93 9.90 4.62 -12.25
C TYR A 93 10.43 5.64 -13.27
N TRP A 94 11.00 5.17 -14.38
CA TRP A 94 11.58 6.04 -15.40
C TRP A 94 10.53 6.86 -16.15
N ASP A 95 9.33 6.33 -16.36
CA ASP A 95 8.21 7.09 -16.92
C ASP A 95 7.86 8.30 -16.04
N TYR A 96 7.71 8.12 -14.73
CA TYR A 96 7.46 9.24 -13.81
C TYR A 96 8.69 10.14 -13.59
N MET A 97 9.89 9.60 -13.75
CA MET A 97 11.16 10.35 -13.61
C MET A 97 11.49 11.20 -14.85
N ASN A 98 11.04 10.83 -16.04
CA ASN A 98 11.39 11.55 -17.27
C ASN A 98 10.23 12.35 -17.85
N ASN A 99 8.99 11.88 -17.66
CA ASN A 99 7.82 12.56 -18.22
C ASN A 99 7.13 13.46 -17.18
N GLU A 100 6.44 14.50 -17.66
CA GLU A 100 5.54 15.28 -16.82
C GLU A 100 4.28 14.47 -16.54
N LYS A 101 3.81 14.52 -15.29
CA LYS A 101 2.64 13.78 -14.81
C LYS A 101 1.68 14.72 -14.13
N THR A 102 0.41 14.61 -14.46
CA THR A 102 -0.66 15.33 -13.78
C THR A 102 -0.78 14.89 -12.33
N ASP A 103 -1.36 15.74 -11.48
CA ASP A 103 -1.66 15.38 -10.09
C ASP A 103 -2.51 14.11 -9.99
N PHE A 104 -3.43 13.90 -10.94
CA PHE A 104 -4.27 12.72 -10.94
C PHE A 104 -3.49 11.44 -11.26
N GLU A 105 -2.57 11.48 -12.22
CA GLU A 105 -1.67 10.34 -12.50
C GLU A 105 -0.75 10.02 -11.33
N LYS A 106 -0.24 11.05 -10.64
CA LYS A 106 0.55 10.88 -9.41
C LYS A 106 -0.27 10.21 -8.31
N VAL A 107 -1.51 10.63 -8.12
CA VAL A 107 -2.42 10.01 -7.14
C VAL A 107 -2.78 8.58 -7.52
N CYS A 108 -2.91 8.26 -8.81
CA CYS A 108 -3.10 6.88 -9.25
C CYS A 108 -1.90 6.00 -8.89
N LEU A 109 -0.68 6.48 -9.15
CA LEU A 109 0.54 5.78 -8.73
C LEU A 109 0.56 5.54 -7.21
N LEU A 110 0.30 6.56 -6.40
CA LEU A 110 0.23 6.42 -4.94
C LEU A 110 -0.84 5.40 -4.53
N GLY A 111 -1.99 5.39 -5.19
CA GLY A 111 -3.08 4.45 -4.97
C GLY A 111 -2.67 3.00 -5.23
N ASP A 112 -1.98 2.76 -6.34
CA ASP A 112 -1.44 1.46 -6.74
C ASP A 112 -0.38 0.95 -5.74
N LEU A 113 0.61 1.79 -5.43
CA LEU A 113 1.65 1.46 -4.46
C LEU A 113 1.05 1.18 -3.06
N ALA A 114 0.06 1.97 -2.65
CA ALA A 114 -0.64 1.75 -1.40
C ALA A 114 -1.32 0.38 -1.37
N PHE A 115 -2.06 -0.01 -2.41
CA PHE A 115 -2.67 -1.34 -2.47
C PHE A 115 -1.64 -2.46 -2.44
N LYS A 116 -0.57 -2.36 -3.24
CA LYS A 116 0.52 -3.34 -3.25
C LYS A 116 1.16 -3.50 -1.86
N SER A 117 1.42 -2.40 -1.15
CA SER A 117 2.00 -2.44 0.19
C SER A 117 1.08 -3.05 1.25
N ILE A 118 -0.24 -2.86 1.12
CA ILE A 118 -1.25 -3.43 2.02
C ILE A 118 -1.47 -4.93 1.74
N LEU A 119 -1.51 -5.30 0.46
CA LEU A 119 -1.76 -6.66 0.02
C LEU A 119 -0.58 -7.59 0.33
N GLY A 120 0.65 -7.13 0.04
CA GLY A 120 1.86 -7.91 0.21
C GLY A 120 1.77 -9.26 -0.52
N ALA A 121 2.05 -10.35 0.20
CA ALA A 121 2.00 -11.71 -0.36
C ALA A 121 0.59 -12.31 -0.48
N LYS A 122 -0.44 -11.67 0.08
CA LYS A 122 -1.82 -12.20 0.12
C LYS A 122 -2.44 -12.22 -1.29
N SER A 123 -3.32 -13.17 -1.54
CA SER A 123 -4.08 -13.23 -2.81
C SER A 123 -5.12 -12.11 -2.91
N TYR A 124 -5.75 -11.76 -1.79
CA TYR A 124 -6.69 -10.64 -1.69
C TYR A 124 -6.72 -10.09 -0.26
N ILE A 125 -7.29 -8.91 -0.09
CA ILE A 125 -7.50 -8.31 1.24
C ILE A 125 -8.74 -7.42 1.27
N LYS A 126 -9.45 -7.40 2.40
CA LYS A 126 -10.50 -6.43 2.70
C LYS A 126 -9.90 -5.21 3.39
N LEU A 127 -10.24 -4.01 2.95
CA LEU A 127 -9.82 -2.75 3.56
C LEU A 127 -10.88 -1.65 3.40
N ASP A 128 -10.60 -0.48 3.97
CA ASP A 128 -11.41 0.72 3.80
C ASP A 128 -10.61 1.87 3.18
N ASN A 129 -11.31 2.96 2.82
CA ASN A 129 -10.67 4.12 2.21
C ASN A 129 -9.71 4.79 3.20
N LYS A 130 -10.02 4.81 4.50
CA LYS A 130 -9.17 5.45 5.51
C LYS A 130 -7.76 4.84 5.50
N TYR A 131 -7.67 3.53 5.58
CA TYR A 131 -6.39 2.83 5.58
C TYR A 131 -5.66 2.95 4.24
N TRP A 132 -6.40 2.87 3.12
CA TRP A 132 -5.82 3.05 1.79
C TRP A 132 -5.21 4.43 1.59
N PHE A 133 -5.94 5.50 1.90
CA PHE A 133 -5.43 6.88 1.79
C PHE A 133 -4.29 7.16 2.76
N SER A 134 -4.31 6.57 3.96
CA SER A 134 -3.18 6.66 4.89
C SER A 134 -1.89 6.10 4.25
N ARG A 135 -1.99 4.98 3.54
CA ARG A 135 -0.86 4.39 2.81
C ARG A 135 -0.43 5.19 1.60
N MET A 136 -1.38 5.82 0.89
CA MET A 136 -1.06 6.74 -0.21
C MET A 136 -0.24 7.94 0.26
N ASP A 137 -0.41 8.36 1.52
CA ASP A 137 0.33 9.45 2.15
C ASP A 137 1.66 9.00 2.80
N GLY A 138 2.03 7.72 2.66
CA GLY A 138 3.22 7.14 3.26
C GLY A 138 3.07 6.75 4.74
N SER A 139 1.87 6.83 5.33
CA SER A 139 1.67 6.45 6.73
C SER A 139 1.58 4.94 6.92
N VAL A 140 2.28 4.40 7.92
CA VAL A 140 2.29 2.96 8.31
C VAL A 140 1.05 2.55 9.12
N LYS A 141 0.32 3.50 9.68
CA LYS A 141 -0.94 3.25 10.40
C LYS A 141 -2.07 4.05 9.75
N SER A 142 -3.31 3.69 10.06
CA SER A 142 -4.47 4.49 9.69
C SER A 142 -4.43 5.81 10.42
N ILE A 143 -4.42 6.91 9.67
CA ILE A 143 -4.47 8.29 10.20
C ILE A 143 -5.83 8.91 9.92
N SER A 144 -6.16 9.98 10.64
CA SER A 144 -7.37 10.77 10.42
C SER A 144 -7.30 11.55 9.11
N LYS A 145 -8.43 12.11 8.68
CA LYS A 145 -8.50 12.87 7.43
C LYS A 145 -7.67 14.16 7.54
N GLU A 146 -7.66 14.75 8.72
CA GLU A 146 -7.04 16.02 9.06
C GLU A 146 -5.52 15.92 9.03
N GLU A 147 -4.98 14.73 9.32
CA GLU A 147 -3.55 14.41 9.28
C GLU A 147 -3.02 14.15 7.86
N LEU A 148 -3.89 13.86 6.87
CA LEU A 148 -3.45 13.62 5.50
C LEU A 148 -2.92 14.89 4.85
N SER A 149 -1.95 14.76 3.95
CA SER A 149 -1.48 15.90 3.16
C SER A 149 -2.64 16.65 2.45
N PRO A 150 -2.66 18.01 2.47
CA PRO A 150 -3.77 18.78 1.88
C PRO A 150 -4.04 18.48 0.41
N LYS A 151 -2.99 18.14 -0.36
CA LYS A 151 -3.11 17.76 -1.77
C LYS A 151 -3.82 16.43 -1.96
N LEU A 152 -3.70 15.49 -1.01
CA LEU A 152 -4.39 14.22 -1.06
C LEU A 152 -5.84 14.34 -0.54
N GLN A 153 -6.09 15.21 0.44
CA GLN A 153 -7.43 15.40 1.02
C GLN A 153 -8.52 15.73 0.00
N ARG A 154 -8.20 16.43 -1.10
CA ARG A 154 -9.15 16.78 -2.18
C ARG A 154 -9.75 15.55 -2.87
N TYR A 155 -9.12 14.39 -2.76
CA TYR A 155 -9.55 13.14 -3.39
C TYR A 155 -10.40 12.24 -2.49
N LEU A 156 -10.64 12.63 -1.23
CA LEU A 156 -11.37 11.82 -0.25
C LEU A 156 -12.88 11.76 -0.48
N ASN A 157 -13.44 12.65 -1.31
CA ASN A 157 -14.85 12.56 -1.65
C ASN A 157 -15.12 11.31 -2.51
N GLU A 158 -16.35 10.82 -2.47
CA GLU A 158 -16.74 9.56 -3.11
C GLU A 158 -16.46 9.55 -4.61
N TYR A 159 -16.77 10.65 -5.31
CA TYR A 159 -16.57 10.78 -6.74
C TYR A 159 -15.08 10.61 -7.11
N GLN A 160 -14.18 11.35 -6.45
CA GLN A 160 -12.75 11.29 -6.71
C GLN A 160 -12.16 9.94 -6.31
N THR A 161 -12.54 9.42 -5.15
CA THR A 161 -12.13 8.09 -4.69
C THR A 161 -12.52 7.00 -5.69
N LYS A 162 -13.77 7.04 -6.20
CA LYS A 162 -14.25 6.11 -7.22
C LYS A 162 -13.49 6.29 -8.54
N LYS A 163 -13.20 7.53 -8.94
CA LYS A 163 -12.43 7.84 -10.14
C LYS A 163 -11.04 7.23 -10.10
N ILE A 164 -10.32 7.34 -8.97
CA ILE A 164 -9.00 6.70 -8.79
C ILE A 164 -9.13 5.18 -8.90
N LYS A 165 -10.07 4.56 -8.18
CA LYS A 165 -10.25 3.10 -8.23
C LYS A 165 -10.58 2.61 -9.64
N ASN A 166 -11.46 3.30 -10.36
CA ASN A 166 -11.80 2.95 -11.73
C ASN A 166 -10.58 3.03 -12.65
N GLN A 167 -9.73 4.04 -12.48
CA GLN A 167 -8.49 4.16 -13.25
C GLN A 167 -7.55 2.98 -12.96
N LEU A 168 -7.42 2.57 -11.70
CA LEU A 168 -6.60 1.42 -11.30
C LEU A 168 -7.17 0.09 -11.82
N ILE A 169 -8.49 -0.06 -11.82
CA ILE A 169 -9.15 -1.25 -12.38
C ILE A 169 -8.90 -1.33 -13.88
N ALA A 170 -9.09 -0.22 -14.61
CA ALA A 170 -8.99 -0.21 -16.07
C ALA A 170 -7.56 -0.40 -16.57
N ASN A 171 -6.57 0.22 -15.90
CA ASN A 171 -5.23 0.40 -16.49
C ASN A 171 -4.09 -0.20 -15.65
N TRP A 172 -4.36 -0.69 -14.45
CA TRP A 172 -3.32 -1.18 -13.52
C TRP A 172 -3.53 -2.63 -13.07
N GLY A 173 -4.54 -3.32 -13.62
CA GLY A 173 -4.82 -4.73 -13.31
C GLY A 173 -5.42 -4.97 -11.92
N LEU A 174 -5.99 -3.93 -11.29
CA LEU A 174 -6.65 -4.07 -10.00
C LEU A 174 -8.04 -4.72 -10.15
N ALA A 175 -8.28 -5.83 -9.46
CA ALA A 175 -9.63 -6.33 -9.20
C ALA A 175 -10.14 -5.72 -7.88
N SER A 176 -11.39 -5.22 -7.88
CA SER A 176 -12.00 -4.60 -6.69
C SER A 176 -13.48 -4.95 -6.57
N TYR A 177 -13.92 -5.36 -5.37
CA TYR A 177 -15.31 -5.73 -5.09
C TYR A 177 -15.80 -5.12 -3.77
N SER A 178 -16.94 -4.43 -3.78
CA SER A 178 -17.47 -3.72 -2.60
C SER A 178 -18.97 -3.92 -2.35
N ARG A 179 -19.66 -4.71 -3.17
CA ARG A 179 -21.13 -4.78 -3.10
C ARG A 179 -21.58 -5.31 -1.73
N TYR A 180 -22.55 -4.63 -1.13
CA TYR A 180 -23.14 -4.94 0.19
C TYR A 180 -22.14 -5.09 1.35
N ASN A 181 -20.93 -4.56 1.20
CA ASN A 181 -19.88 -4.62 2.20
C ASN A 181 -19.51 -3.21 2.67
N ARG A 182 -19.27 -3.05 3.98
CA ARG A 182 -18.52 -1.90 4.48
C ARG A 182 -17.04 -2.12 4.14
N GLY A 183 -16.44 -1.16 3.45
CA GLY A 183 -15.12 -1.32 2.84
C GLY A 183 -15.21 -2.06 1.51
N PHE A 184 -14.08 -2.57 1.05
CA PHE A 184 -13.95 -3.22 -0.25
C PHE A 184 -12.81 -4.25 -0.22
N TYR A 185 -12.91 -5.23 -1.09
CA TYR A 185 -11.90 -6.25 -1.32
C TYR A 185 -11.08 -5.88 -2.54
N VAL A 186 -9.78 -6.12 -2.52
CA VAL A 186 -8.88 -5.89 -3.65
C VAL A 186 -7.96 -7.08 -3.90
N SER A 187 -7.56 -7.25 -5.16
CA SER A 187 -6.57 -8.24 -5.58
C SER A 187 -5.88 -7.80 -6.89
N TYR A 188 -4.62 -8.20 -7.07
CA TYR A 188 -3.93 -8.17 -8.37
C TYR A 188 -3.73 -9.58 -8.97
N ARG A 189 -4.19 -10.63 -8.25
CA ARG A 189 -3.95 -12.04 -8.61
C ARG A 189 -5.23 -12.81 -8.94
N MET A 190 -6.38 -12.25 -8.61
CA MET A 190 -7.69 -12.88 -8.78
C MET A 190 -8.48 -12.15 -9.85
N SER A 191 -9.31 -12.89 -10.57
CA SER A 191 -10.37 -12.30 -11.39
C SER A 191 -11.39 -11.59 -10.51
N LEU A 192 -12.18 -10.69 -11.10
CA LEU A 192 -13.28 -10.03 -10.39
C LEU A 192 -14.30 -11.05 -9.87
N ASP A 193 -14.60 -12.09 -10.65
CA ASP A 193 -15.58 -13.12 -10.31
C ASP A 193 -15.10 -13.97 -9.11
N ASP A 194 -13.84 -14.39 -9.09
CA ASP A 194 -13.26 -15.11 -7.96
C ASP A 194 -13.24 -14.24 -6.70
N LEU A 195 -12.85 -12.97 -6.85
CA LEU A 195 -12.82 -12.02 -5.73
C LEU A 195 -14.22 -11.82 -5.14
N ALA A 196 -15.24 -11.67 -6.00
CA ALA A 196 -16.63 -11.54 -5.61
C ALA A 196 -17.14 -12.80 -4.91
N TYR A 197 -16.82 -13.99 -5.43
CA TYR A 197 -17.18 -15.27 -4.80
C TYR A 197 -16.62 -15.37 -3.38
N HIS A 198 -15.33 -15.08 -3.19
CA HIS A 198 -14.69 -15.11 -1.88
C HIS A 198 -15.28 -14.08 -0.91
N ALA A 199 -15.57 -12.87 -1.39
CA ALA A 199 -16.20 -11.82 -0.59
C ALA A 199 -17.62 -12.22 -0.13
N GLU A 200 -18.46 -12.74 -1.03
CA GLU A 200 -19.81 -13.19 -0.69
C GLU A 200 -19.82 -14.43 0.21
N LYS A 201 -18.87 -15.36 0.01
CA LYS A 201 -18.68 -16.51 0.90
C LYS A 201 -18.39 -16.08 2.35
N ILE A 202 -17.49 -15.11 2.53
CA ILE A 202 -17.19 -14.53 3.86
C ILE A 202 -18.44 -13.87 4.44
N ARG A 203 -19.14 -13.05 3.64
CA ARG A 203 -20.34 -12.35 4.07
C ARG A 203 -21.43 -13.31 4.54
N LYS A 204 -21.72 -14.36 3.76
CA LYS A 204 -22.70 -15.39 4.13
C LYS A 204 -22.31 -16.04 5.46
N SER A 205 -21.05 -16.46 5.60
CA SER A 205 -20.53 -17.03 6.85
C SER A 205 -20.71 -16.09 8.05
N THR A 206 -20.45 -14.79 7.88
CA THR A 206 -20.66 -13.79 8.93
C THR A 206 -22.14 -13.63 9.28
N GLN A 207 -23.03 -13.61 8.28
CA GLN A 207 -24.47 -13.51 8.51
C GLN A 207 -25.01 -14.73 9.25
N ASP A 208 -24.61 -15.94 8.85
CA ASP A 208 -25.02 -17.19 9.51
C ASP A 208 -24.55 -17.23 10.98
N LYS A 209 -23.32 -16.78 11.25
CA LYS A 209 -22.80 -16.64 12.62
C LYS A 209 -23.60 -15.65 13.45
N LYS A 210 -23.96 -14.50 12.85
CA LYS A 210 -24.77 -13.48 13.51
C LYS A 210 -26.15 -14.04 13.90
N ILE A 211 -26.84 -14.69 12.96
CA ILE A 211 -28.16 -15.30 13.21
C ILE A 211 -28.09 -16.29 14.37
N LYS A 212 -27.07 -17.18 14.38
CA LYS A 212 -26.88 -18.15 15.49
C LYS A 212 -26.67 -17.47 16.84
N ASN A 213 -25.86 -16.41 16.88
CA ASN A 213 -25.59 -15.66 18.10
C ASN A 213 -26.84 -14.92 18.60
N ASP A 214 -27.62 -14.33 17.68
CA ASP A 214 -28.86 -13.62 18.02
C ASP A 214 -29.91 -14.58 18.60
N VAL A 215 -30.06 -15.79 18.03
CA VAL A 215 -30.93 -16.85 18.57
C VAL A 215 -30.48 -17.27 19.96
N LYS A 216 -29.17 -17.49 20.16
CA LYS A 216 -28.62 -17.86 21.47
C LYS A 216 -28.88 -16.77 22.52
N SER A 217 -28.60 -15.51 22.18
CA SER A 217 -28.84 -14.38 23.08
C SER A 217 -30.33 -14.20 23.41
N ALA A 218 -31.22 -14.44 22.44
CA ALA A 218 -32.66 -14.41 22.68
C ALA A 218 -33.12 -15.51 23.64
N HIS A 219 -32.57 -16.72 23.53
CA HIS A 219 -32.84 -17.82 24.45
C HIS A 219 -32.35 -17.52 25.88
N GLU A 220 -31.11 -17.04 26.03
CA GLU A 220 -30.55 -16.66 27.34
C GLU A 220 -31.41 -15.59 28.03
N LYS A 221 -31.82 -14.55 27.29
CA LYS A 221 -32.73 -13.51 27.81
C LYS A 221 -34.10 -14.06 28.20
N ALA A 222 -34.62 -15.06 27.50
CA ALA A 222 -35.89 -15.69 27.85
C ALA A 222 -35.77 -16.49 29.14
N MET A 223 -34.69 -17.26 29.32
CA MET A 223 -34.43 -18.03 30.55
C MET A 223 -34.23 -17.10 31.75
N GLU A 224 -33.48 -16.02 31.61
CA GLU A 224 -33.33 -15.01 32.68
C GLU A 224 -34.66 -14.38 33.10
N ARG A 225 -35.60 -14.20 32.17
CA ARG A 225 -36.95 -13.69 32.48
C ARG A 225 -37.74 -14.70 33.28
N LEU A 226 -37.73 -15.96 32.86
CA LEU A 226 -38.40 -17.06 33.59
C LEU A 226 -37.84 -17.23 35.01
N GLU A 227 -36.51 -17.18 35.18
CA GLU A 227 -35.89 -17.25 36.51
C GLU A 227 -36.30 -16.08 37.42
N LYS A 228 -36.43 -14.88 36.87
CA LYS A 228 -36.90 -13.71 37.63
C LYS A 228 -38.36 -13.84 38.03
N GLU A 229 -39.22 -14.32 37.12
CA GLU A 229 -40.62 -14.61 37.43
C GLU A 229 -40.76 -15.67 38.53
N SER A 230 -39.93 -16.73 38.50
CA SER A 230 -39.94 -17.77 39.53
C SER A 230 -39.44 -17.33 40.91
N LYS A 231 -38.74 -16.19 41.01
CA LYS A 231 -38.24 -15.63 42.28
C LYS A 231 -39.20 -14.61 42.89
N ILE A 232 -40.19 -14.16 42.13
CA ILE A 232 -41.20 -13.18 42.55
C ILE A 232 -42.48 -13.88 43.05
N ASN A 233 -42.73 -15.12 42.58
CA ASN A 233 -43.74 -16.03 43.13
C ASN A 233 -43.15 -16.89 44.26
#